data_AF-J0H7C1-F1
#
_entry.id   AF-J0H7C1-F1
#
_cell.length_a   1.000
_cell.length_b   1.000
_cell.length_c   1.000
_cell.angle_alpha   90.00
_cell.angle_beta   90.00
_cell.angle_gamma   90.00
#
_symmetry.space_group_name_H-M   'P 1'
#
loop_
_entity.id
_entity.type
_entity.pdbx_description
1 polymer ?
#
loop_
_entity_poly.entity_id
_entity_poly.type
_entity_poly.pdbx_seq_one_letter_code
_entity_poly.pdbx_strand_id
1 'polypeptide(L)'
;MLRLGQKAKEQWPDILARWKTSEAYESLEADGVRRPAIRHLCDAIEIAAGFGHLPPGLDPSQTVGLLQGLQDRETGLFPEEHSRVHGRALREDPKALYNVLSVGYALELLGSEPRYPIQAVQLGAEELEQWLNGLPWSSRAWHAGSVVDAIGTAMYFNARYLGIRGPRQTLFEWLSHNANTVSGLWGEPTALEGWLQPVNGFYRLTRGTYAQFGIPLPHPHASLETVHLNYRNHKGFVGTQYNACNLLDTIHPLLLIARQTDYRRADGEAIARNLISRALDRWRDGEGFAFADGGEPSLQGTEMWISVIHLAADFLDLSDRFAFVPKGVHRTATPGLGL
;
A
#
# COMPACT_ATOMS: atom_id res chain seq x y z
N MET A 1 -18.43 5.84 12.11
CA MET A 1 -17.27 5.01 12.48
C MET A 1 -17.65 3.80 13.35
N LEU A 2 -18.12 3.96 14.60
CA LEU A 2 -18.46 2.83 15.48
C LEU A 2 -19.41 1.80 14.83
N ARG A 3 -20.52 2.28 14.26
CA ARG A 3 -21.49 1.41 13.56
C ARG A 3 -20.87 0.64 12.39
N LEU A 4 -19.99 1.29 11.62
CA LEU A 4 -19.27 0.62 10.54
C LEU A 4 -18.28 -0.41 11.08
N GLY A 5 -17.50 -0.05 12.11
CA GLY A 5 -16.55 -0.96 12.73
C GLY A 5 -17.22 -2.22 13.29
N GLN A 6 -18.40 -2.06 13.91
CA GLN A 6 -19.22 -3.18 14.36
C GLN A 6 -19.68 -4.06 13.18
N LYS A 7 -20.28 -3.45 12.14
CA LYS A 7 -20.71 -4.18 10.94
C LYS A 7 -19.57 -4.96 10.31
N ALA A 8 -18.42 -4.31 10.10
CA ALA A 8 -17.28 -4.95 9.49
C ALA A 8 -16.71 -6.08 10.37
N LYS A 9 -16.66 -5.90 11.69
CA LYS A 9 -16.24 -6.93 12.64
C LYS A 9 -17.17 -8.16 12.63
N GLU A 10 -18.47 -7.94 12.45
CA GLU A 10 -19.46 -9.03 12.38
C GLU A 10 -19.46 -9.74 11.01
N GLN A 11 -19.27 -9.00 9.91
CA GLN A 11 -19.50 -9.48 8.55
C GLN A 11 -18.24 -9.92 7.80
N TRP A 12 -17.03 -9.59 8.27
CA TRP A 12 -15.80 -9.95 7.55
C TRP A 12 -15.66 -11.45 7.24
N PRO A 13 -16.07 -12.42 8.10
CA PRO A 13 -15.94 -13.84 7.77
C PRO A 13 -16.76 -14.23 6.54
N ASP A 14 -17.99 -13.73 6.46
CA ASP A 14 -18.92 -14.00 5.35
C ASP A 14 -18.47 -13.31 4.06
N ILE A 15 -17.92 -12.10 4.17
CA ILE A 15 -17.31 -11.38 3.03
C ILE A 15 -16.16 -12.19 2.45
N LEU A 16 -15.27 -12.73 3.30
CA LEU A 16 -14.17 -13.59 2.81
C LEU A 16 -14.72 -14.89 2.19
N ALA A 17 -15.72 -15.51 2.81
CA ALA A 17 -16.32 -16.75 2.31
C ALA A 17 -16.90 -16.59 0.90
N ARG A 18 -17.49 -15.43 0.57
CA ARG A 18 -18.02 -15.11 -0.76
C ARG A 18 -16.96 -15.20 -1.88
N TRP A 19 -15.72 -14.85 -1.59
CA TRP A 19 -14.63 -14.82 -2.55
C TRP A 19 -13.72 -16.06 -2.50
N LYS A 20 -14.00 -16.99 -1.58
CA LYS A 20 -13.25 -18.24 -1.43
C LYS A 20 -13.81 -19.31 -2.38
N THR A 21 -12.95 -19.88 -3.22
CA THR A 21 -13.25 -21.07 -4.03
C THR A 21 -12.68 -22.33 -3.34
N SER A 22 -12.84 -23.49 -3.97
CA SER A 22 -12.20 -24.72 -3.47
C SER A 22 -10.67 -24.69 -3.51
N GLU A 23 -10.09 -23.81 -4.34
CA GLU A 23 -8.65 -23.81 -4.63
C GLU A 23 -7.96 -22.51 -4.20
N ALA A 24 -8.64 -21.36 -4.24
CA ALA A 24 -8.03 -20.05 -4.03
C ALA A 24 -9.04 -18.99 -3.57
N TYR A 25 -8.58 -17.75 -3.48
CA TYR A 25 -9.44 -16.58 -3.46
C TYR A 25 -9.53 -15.96 -4.87
N GLU A 26 -10.74 -15.70 -5.33
CA GLU A 26 -11.00 -15.04 -6.61
C GLU A 26 -11.92 -13.85 -6.36
N SER A 27 -11.44 -12.64 -6.67
CA SER A 27 -12.18 -11.39 -6.49
C SER A 27 -12.01 -10.50 -7.73
N LEU A 28 -12.73 -9.38 -7.75
CA LEU A 28 -12.53 -8.34 -8.75
C LEU A 28 -11.20 -7.62 -8.51
N GLU A 29 -10.41 -7.49 -9.57
CA GLU A 29 -9.22 -6.63 -9.62
C GLU A 29 -9.61 -5.17 -9.90
N ALA A 30 -8.61 -4.28 -9.94
CA ALA A 30 -8.83 -2.84 -10.13
C ALA A 30 -9.56 -2.45 -11.43
N ASP A 31 -9.55 -3.32 -12.44
CA ASP A 31 -10.27 -3.15 -13.71
C ASP A 31 -11.70 -3.72 -13.69
N GLY A 32 -12.17 -4.20 -12.54
CA GLY A 32 -13.50 -4.76 -12.37
C GLY A 32 -13.65 -6.18 -12.93
N VAL A 33 -12.57 -6.85 -13.34
CA VAL A 33 -12.61 -8.22 -13.84
C VAL A 33 -12.31 -9.21 -12.71
N ARG A 34 -13.19 -10.21 -12.54
CA ARG A 34 -12.99 -11.32 -11.60
C ARG A 34 -11.94 -12.28 -12.13
N ARG A 35 -10.91 -12.58 -11.34
CA ARG A 35 -9.89 -13.59 -11.66
C ARG A 35 -9.18 -14.11 -10.42
N PRO A 36 -8.46 -15.25 -10.49
CA PRO A 36 -7.52 -15.64 -9.44
C PRO A 36 -6.31 -14.70 -9.43
N ALA A 37 -5.86 -14.29 -8.25
CA ALA A 37 -4.63 -13.53 -8.04
C ALA A 37 -4.13 -13.77 -6.62
N ILE A 38 -2.80 -13.84 -6.40
CA ILE A 38 -2.29 -14.08 -5.03
C ILE A 38 -2.65 -12.94 -4.08
N ARG A 39 -2.80 -11.75 -4.64
CA ARG A 39 -3.24 -10.58 -3.92
C ARG A 39 -4.55 -10.82 -3.17
N HIS A 40 -5.50 -11.56 -3.74
CA HIS A 40 -6.78 -11.83 -3.08
C HIS A 40 -6.61 -12.62 -1.78
N LEU A 41 -5.67 -13.57 -1.75
CA LEU A 41 -5.30 -14.27 -0.52
C LEU A 41 -4.62 -13.30 0.48
N CYS A 42 -3.73 -12.43 -0.01
CA CYS A 42 -3.06 -11.44 0.84
C CYS A 42 -4.07 -10.44 1.46
N ASP A 43 -5.01 -9.92 0.67
CA ASP A 43 -6.09 -9.02 1.13
C ASP A 43 -6.97 -9.74 2.16
N ALA A 44 -7.30 -11.02 1.95
CA ALA A 44 -8.06 -11.81 2.93
C ALA A 44 -7.32 -11.96 4.26
N ILE A 45 -6.01 -12.21 4.22
CA ILE A 45 -5.14 -12.28 5.42
C ILE A 45 -5.10 -10.93 6.13
N GLU A 46 -4.91 -9.83 5.39
CA GLU A 46 -4.90 -8.46 5.94
C GLU A 46 -6.23 -8.10 6.62
N ILE A 47 -7.36 -8.37 5.95
CA ILE A 47 -8.70 -8.12 6.50
C ILE A 47 -8.88 -8.87 7.82
N ALA A 48 -8.59 -10.17 7.85
CA ALA A 48 -8.74 -10.98 9.05
C ALA A 48 -7.78 -10.53 10.17
N ALA A 49 -6.52 -10.28 9.83
CA ALA A 49 -5.50 -9.86 10.78
C ALA A 49 -5.83 -8.50 11.41
N GLY A 50 -6.46 -7.60 10.66
CA GLY A 50 -6.89 -6.31 11.19
C GLY A 50 -8.04 -6.39 12.19
N PHE A 51 -8.75 -7.52 12.24
CA PHE A 51 -9.67 -7.87 13.32
C PHE A 51 -9.07 -8.81 14.38
N GLY A 52 -7.77 -9.13 14.29
CA GLY A 52 -7.07 -10.00 15.24
C GLY A 52 -7.29 -11.49 15.00
N HIS A 53 -7.64 -11.89 13.77
CA HIS A 53 -7.94 -13.26 13.39
C HIS A 53 -7.15 -13.72 12.15
N LEU A 54 -7.29 -15.00 11.82
CA LEU A 54 -6.90 -15.55 10.52
C LEU A 54 -8.16 -15.81 9.68
N PRO A 55 -8.04 -15.85 8.34
CA PRO A 55 -9.18 -16.22 7.49
C PRO A 55 -9.78 -17.58 7.90
N PRO A 56 -11.12 -17.73 7.96
CA PRO A 56 -11.75 -18.97 8.38
C PRO A 56 -11.31 -20.19 7.54
N GLY A 57 -10.88 -21.25 8.23
CA GLY A 57 -10.42 -22.49 7.61
C GLY A 57 -9.11 -22.37 6.83
N LEU A 58 -8.31 -21.33 7.08
CA LEU A 58 -6.95 -21.22 6.56
C LEU A 58 -6.00 -22.09 7.40
N ASP A 59 -5.19 -22.93 6.74
CA ASP A 59 -4.06 -23.62 7.37
C ASP A 59 -2.81 -22.74 7.27
N PRO A 60 -2.24 -22.26 8.40
CA PRO A 60 -1.09 -21.35 8.37
C PRO A 60 0.14 -21.96 7.70
N SER A 61 0.47 -23.21 8.00
CA SER A 61 1.68 -23.86 7.49
C SER A 61 1.58 -24.12 5.98
N GLN A 62 0.42 -24.59 5.51
CA GLN A 62 0.17 -24.78 4.09
C GLN A 62 0.22 -23.44 3.33
N THR A 63 -0.39 -22.40 3.90
CA THR A 63 -0.44 -21.06 3.28
C THR A 63 0.95 -20.42 3.21
N VAL A 64 1.75 -20.52 4.28
CA VAL A 64 3.15 -20.09 4.27
C VAL A 64 3.93 -20.84 3.20
N GLY A 65 3.75 -22.15 3.08
CA GLY A 65 4.38 -22.96 2.04
C GLY A 65 4.05 -22.50 0.63
N LEU A 66 2.78 -22.17 0.37
CA LEU A 66 2.30 -21.60 -0.89
C LEU A 66 2.94 -20.24 -1.17
N LEU A 67 2.85 -19.30 -0.24
CA LEU A 67 3.34 -17.93 -0.39
C LEU A 67 4.87 -17.88 -0.58
N GLN A 68 5.63 -18.65 0.21
CA GLN A 68 7.08 -18.78 0.03
C GLN A 68 7.44 -19.51 -1.27
N GLY A 69 6.59 -20.41 -1.75
CA GLY A 69 6.76 -21.13 -3.01
C GLY A 69 6.68 -20.23 -4.25
N LEU A 70 6.06 -19.06 -4.14
CA LEU A 70 6.02 -18.05 -5.21
C LEU A 70 7.34 -17.29 -5.36
N GLN A 71 8.22 -17.35 -4.36
CA GLN A 71 9.45 -16.59 -4.37
C GLN A 71 10.45 -17.21 -5.35
N ASP A 72 10.84 -16.43 -6.36
CA ASP A 72 11.91 -16.78 -7.27
C ASP A 72 13.24 -16.86 -6.52
N ARG A 73 13.97 -17.96 -6.68
CA ARG A 73 15.19 -18.22 -5.89
C ARG A 73 16.35 -17.30 -6.24
N GLU A 74 16.46 -16.88 -7.50
CA GLU A 74 17.60 -16.10 -7.99
C GLU A 74 17.45 -14.61 -7.66
N THR A 75 16.29 -14.05 -7.96
CA THR A 75 16.00 -12.63 -7.75
C THR A 75 15.40 -12.35 -6.36
N GLY A 76 14.78 -13.36 -5.75
CA GLY A 76 14.00 -13.22 -4.51
C GLY A 76 12.69 -12.45 -4.67
N LEU A 77 12.29 -12.11 -5.90
CA LEU A 77 11.00 -11.46 -6.20
C LEU A 77 9.85 -12.50 -6.25
N PHE A 78 8.61 -12.04 -6.35
CA PHE A 78 7.41 -12.88 -6.27
C PHE A 78 6.58 -12.80 -7.58
N PRO A 79 7.07 -13.36 -8.70
CA PRO A 79 6.37 -13.29 -9.98
C PRO A 79 5.03 -14.04 -9.96
N GLU A 80 4.12 -13.61 -10.83
CA GLU A 80 2.86 -14.31 -11.12
C GLU A 80 2.85 -14.77 -12.57
N GLU A 81 2.85 -16.08 -12.79
CA GLU A 81 3.06 -16.65 -14.13
C GLU A 81 2.04 -16.14 -15.17
N HIS A 82 0.77 -15.98 -14.78
CA HIS A 82 -0.29 -15.53 -15.68
C HIS A 82 -0.20 -14.06 -16.10
N SER A 83 0.56 -13.23 -15.36
CA SER A 83 0.75 -11.80 -15.65
C SER A 83 2.19 -11.47 -16.08
N ARG A 84 3.07 -12.48 -16.09
CA ARG A 84 4.48 -12.35 -16.43
C ARG A 84 4.65 -12.02 -17.91
N VAL A 85 5.50 -11.03 -18.19
CA VAL A 85 5.96 -10.74 -19.54
C VAL A 85 7.28 -11.48 -19.79
N HIS A 86 7.22 -12.58 -20.54
CA HIS A 86 8.42 -13.37 -20.87
C HIS A 86 9.47 -12.54 -21.62
N GLY A 87 10.75 -12.77 -21.32
CA GLY A 87 11.88 -12.07 -21.93
C GLY A 87 12.24 -10.73 -21.28
N ARG A 88 11.51 -10.28 -20.25
CA ARG A 88 11.89 -9.14 -19.41
C ARG A 88 12.48 -9.59 -18.09
N ALA A 89 13.39 -8.78 -17.54
CA ALA A 89 13.92 -9.02 -16.20
C ALA A 89 12.80 -8.87 -15.15
N LEU A 90 12.79 -9.72 -14.11
CA LEU A 90 11.76 -9.67 -13.07
C LEU A 90 11.73 -8.32 -12.33
N ARG A 91 12.85 -7.60 -12.26
CA ARG A 91 12.92 -6.25 -11.69
C ARG A 91 12.13 -5.20 -12.50
N GLU A 92 11.73 -5.51 -13.72
CA GLU A 92 10.89 -4.67 -14.57
C GLU A 92 9.42 -5.13 -14.57
N ASP A 93 9.11 -6.24 -13.90
CA ASP A 93 7.77 -6.78 -13.77
C ASP A 93 7.02 -6.09 -12.61
N PRO A 94 5.99 -5.28 -12.89
CA PRO A 94 5.27 -4.55 -11.84
C PRO A 94 4.58 -5.47 -10.83
N LYS A 95 4.13 -6.66 -11.25
CA LYS A 95 3.48 -7.63 -10.35
C LYS A 95 4.49 -8.32 -9.46
N ALA A 96 5.64 -8.72 -10.00
CA ALA A 96 6.72 -9.30 -9.20
C ALA A 96 7.23 -8.33 -8.12
N LEU A 97 7.34 -7.04 -8.45
CA LEU A 97 7.68 -5.98 -7.49
C LEU A 97 6.55 -5.71 -6.50
N TYR A 98 5.30 -5.60 -6.96
CA TYR A 98 4.16 -5.37 -6.07
C TYR A 98 4.02 -6.51 -5.04
N ASN A 99 4.26 -7.75 -5.44
CA ASN A 99 4.11 -8.88 -4.56
C ASN A 99 5.17 -8.93 -3.44
N VAL A 100 6.28 -8.17 -3.54
CA VAL A 100 7.20 -7.98 -2.41
C VAL A 100 6.45 -7.48 -1.17
N LEU A 101 5.62 -6.46 -1.30
CA LEU A 101 4.84 -5.95 -0.16
C LEU A 101 3.63 -6.83 0.16
N SER A 102 2.90 -7.29 -0.87
CA SER A 102 1.64 -8.02 -0.67
C SER A 102 1.89 -9.38 -0.03
N VAL A 103 2.78 -10.19 -0.62
CA VAL A 103 3.14 -11.52 -0.13
C VAL A 103 4.02 -11.42 1.10
N GLY A 104 4.99 -10.49 1.11
CA GLY A 104 5.88 -10.29 2.25
C GLY A 104 5.13 -9.95 3.54
N TYR A 105 4.15 -9.04 3.49
CA TYR A 105 3.35 -8.73 4.67
C TYR A 105 2.36 -9.84 5.03
N ALA A 106 1.76 -10.53 4.06
CA ALA A 106 0.95 -11.69 4.35
C ALA A 106 1.75 -12.79 5.10
N LEU A 107 3.02 -13.02 4.70
CA LEU A 107 3.92 -13.92 5.42
C LEU A 107 4.18 -13.44 6.86
N GLU A 108 4.47 -12.15 7.05
CA GLU A 108 4.71 -11.56 8.37
C GLU A 108 3.49 -11.70 9.30
N LEU A 109 2.27 -11.50 8.76
CA LEU A 109 1.01 -11.68 9.51
C LEU A 109 0.74 -13.14 9.88
N LEU A 110 1.28 -14.09 9.12
CA LEU A 110 1.25 -15.52 9.45
C LEU A 110 2.40 -15.94 10.37
N GLY A 111 3.21 -14.99 10.86
CA GLY A 111 4.37 -15.27 11.73
C GLY A 111 5.55 -15.89 10.97
N SER A 112 5.65 -15.63 9.67
CA SER A 112 6.70 -16.14 8.78
C SER A 112 7.40 -14.99 8.04
N GLU A 113 8.35 -15.34 7.20
CA GLU A 113 9.19 -14.43 6.43
C GLU A 113 9.40 -14.93 5.00
N PRO A 114 9.88 -14.08 4.07
CA PRO A 114 10.40 -14.53 2.77
C PRO A 114 11.46 -15.63 2.93
N ARG A 115 11.43 -16.65 2.07
CA ARG A 115 12.31 -17.81 2.16
C ARG A 115 13.75 -17.51 1.73
N TYR A 116 13.90 -16.64 0.74
CA TYR A 116 15.18 -16.25 0.17
C TYR A 116 15.42 -14.75 0.32
N PRO A 117 16.69 -14.31 0.35
CA PRO A 117 17.00 -12.90 0.18
C PRO A 117 16.40 -12.33 -1.10
N ILE A 118 15.88 -11.12 -1.01
CA ILE A 118 15.40 -10.36 -2.16
C ILE A 118 16.63 -9.73 -2.85
N GLN A 119 17.31 -10.55 -3.65
CA GLN A 119 18.58 -10.20 -4.31
C GLN A 119 18.43 -9.08 -5.33
N ALA A 120 17.25 -8.92 -5.93
CA ALA A 120 16.96 -7.88 -6.91
C ALA A 120 17.22 -6.44 -6.42
N VAL A 121 17.33 -6.23 -5.10
CA VAL A 121 17.60 -4.93 -4.48
C VAL A 121 18.95 -4.88 -3.75
N GLN A 122 19.75 -5.94 -3.83
CA GLN A 122 21.12 -6.00 -3.30
C GLN A 122 22.12 -5.49 -4.33
N LEU A 123 21.98 -4.22 -4.67
CA LEU A 123 22.74 -3.55 -5.72
C LEU A 123 23.89 -2.72 -5.12
N GLY A 124 24.93 -2.50 -5.92
CA GLY A 124 25.92 -1.47 -5.63
C GLY A 124 25.31 -0.06 -5.71
N ALA A 125 25.97 0.93 -5.11
CA ALA A 125 25.44 2.30 -5.06
C ALA A 125 25.17 2.87 -6.47
N GLU A 126 26.14 2.75 -7.39
CA GLU A 126 26.03 3.22 -8.76
C GLU A 126 24.89 2.54 -9.53
N GLU A 127 24.69 1.23 -9.35
CA GLU A 127 23.62 0.49 -10.03
C GLU A 127 22.24 0.90 -9.50
N LEU A 128 22.12 1.10 -8.18
CA LEU A 128 20.87 1.59 -7.60
C LEU A 128 20.54 2.99 -8.10
N GLU A 129 21.49 3.92 -8.11
CA GLU A 129 21.28 5.27 -8.63
C GLU A 129 20.91 5.27 -10.11
N GLN A 130 21.58 4.46 -10.93
CA GLN A 130 21.24 4.30 -12.34
C GLN A 130 19.80 3.79 -12.52
N TRP A 131 19.38 2.82 -11.71
CA TRP A 131 18.01 2.33 -11.76
C TRP A 131 17.01 3.43 -11.40
N LEU A 132 17.24 4.15 -10.30
CA LEU A 132 16.35 5.22 -9.83
C LEU A 132 16.27 6.39 -10.84
N ASN A 133 17.41 6.79 -11.42
CA ASN A 133 17.47 7.83 -12.45
C ASN A 133 16.77 7.41 -13.75
N GLY A 134 16.76 6.11 -14.07
CA GLY A 134 16.10 5.56 -15.25
C GLY A 134 14.58 5.42 -15.15
N LEU A 135 14.00 5.66 -13.97
CA LEU A 135 12.54 5.55 -13.78
C LEU A 135 11.80 6.71 -14.48
N PRO A 136 10.57 6.48 -14.96
CA PRO A 136 9.80 7.45 -15.75
C PRO A 136 9.14 8.54 -14.88
N TRP A 137 9.92 9.28 -14.09
CA TRP A 137 9.43 10.28 -13.12
C TRP A 137 8.57 11.40 -13.75
N SER A 138 8.83 11.78 -15.00
CA SER A 138 8.11 12.86 -15.69
C SER A 138 6.79 12.45 -16.33
N SER A 139 6.54 11.15 -16.50
CA SER A 139 5.35 10.66 -17.24
C SER A 139 4.56 9.58 -16.52
N ARG A 140 5.21 8.79 -15.65
CA ARG A 140 4.60 7.70 -14.87
C ARG A 140 5.18 7.70 -13.45
N ALA A 141 5.09 8.84 -12.77
CA ALA A 141 5.59 9.01 -11.40
C ALA A 141 4.96 8.02 -10.41
N TRP A 142 3.71 7.59 -10.62
CA TRP A 142 3.10 6.53 -9.83
C TRP A 142 3.87 5.22 -9.93
N HIS A 143 4.21 4.80 -11.15
CA HIS A 143 5.00 3.60 -11.38
C HIS A 143 6.39 3.73 -10.75
N ALA A 144 7.07 4.86 -10.94
CA ALA A 144 8.38 5.11 -10.32
C ALA A 144 8.32 4.99 -8.78
N GLY A 145 7.33 5.62 -8.15
CA GLY A 145 7.09 5.49 -6.72
C GLY A 145 6.79 4.05 -6.28
N SER A 146 6.03 3.30 -7.07
CA SER A 146 5.73 1.87 -6.80
C SER A 146 6.97 0.96 -6.88
N VAL A 147 7.96 1.31 -7.69
CA VAL A 147 9.24 0.59 -7.74
C VAL A 147 10.07 0.91 -6.50
N VAL A 148 10.19 2.19 -6.13
CA VAL A 148 10.93 2.61 -4.91
C VAL A 148 10.35 1.98 -3.65
N ASP A 149 9.04 1.89 -3.61
CA ASP A 149 8.29 1.20 -2.58
C ASP A 149 8.68 -0.28 -2.44
N ALA A 150 8.69 -1.03 -3.55
CA ALA A 150 9.15 -2.42 -3.58
C ALA A 150 10.61 -2.53 -3.14
N ILE A 151 11.48 -1.60 -3.56
CA ILE A 151 12.89 -1.53 -3.14
C ILE A 151 13.00 -1.37 -1.62
N GLY A 152 12.35 -0.36 -1.05
CA GLY A 152 12.40 -0.08 0.39
C GLY A 152 11.81 -1.21 1.23
N THR A 153 10.70 -1.79 0.78
CA THR A 153 10.05 -2.93 1.44
C THR A 153 10.94 -4.18 1.39
N ALA A 154 11.59 -4.45 0.25
CA ALA A 154 12.53 -5.55 0.13
C ALA A 154 13.77 -5.37 1.04
N MET A 155 14.31 -4.15 1.13
CA MET A 155 15.39 -3.83 2.06
C MET A 155 14.98 -4.05 3.52
N TYR A 156 13.74 -3.73 3.88
CA TYR A 156 13.20 -4.02 5.21
C TYR A 156 13.19 -5.53 5.50
N PHE A 157 12.63 -6.34 4.60
CA PHE A 157 12.57 -7.79 4.81
C PHE A 157 13.96 -8.42 4.89
N ASN A 158 14.87 -8.05 3.99
CA ASN A 158 16.25 -8.51 3.99
C ASN A 158 16.97 -8.15 5.30
N ALA A 159 16.79 -6.93 5.80
CA ALA A 159 17.44 -6.49 7.02
C ALA A 159 16.85 -7.17 8.27
N ARG A 160 15.52 -7.22 8.38
CA ARG A 160 14.81 -7.72 9.56
C ARG A 160 14.96 -9.22 9.75
N TYR A 161 14.82 -10.00 8.67
CA TYR A 161 14.71 -11.46 8.76
C TYR A 161 15.99 -12.18 8.35
N LEU A 162 16.82 -11.55 7.52
CA LEU A 162 18.00 -12.20 6.93
C LEU A 162 19.31 -11.53 7.36
N GLY A 163 19.26 -10.45 8.15
CA GLY A 163 20.44 -9.71 8.63
C GLY A 163 21.23 -9.00 7.51
N ILE A 164 20.66 -8.88 6.32
CA ILE A 164 21.33 -8.33 5.14
C ILE A 164 21.15 -6.81 5.12
N ARG A 165 22.28 -6.09 5.25
CA ARG A 165 22.33 -4.64 5.14
C ARG A 165 22.42 -4.25 3.66
N GLY A 166 21.28 -3.93 3.05
CA GLY A 166 21.21 -3.41 1.68
C GLY A 166 21.69 -1.96 1.55
N PRO A 167 21.69 -1.39 0.32
CA PRO A 167 22.13 -0.03 0.02
C PRO A 167 21.14 1.06 0.50
N ARG A 168 20.66 0.94 1.74
CA ARG A 168 19.65 1.83 2.34
C ARG A 168 20.15 3.27 2.43
N GLN A 169 21.42 3.48 2.79
CA GLN A 169 22.01 4.81 2.83
C GLN A 169 21.96 5.47 1.45
N THR A 170 22.42 4.78 0.41
CA THR A 170 22.37 5.26 -0.97
C THR A 170 20.95 5.57 -1.42
N LEU A 171 19.96 4.71 -1.09
CA LEU A 171 18.56 4.99 -1.39
C LEU A 171 18.10 6.33 -0.78
N PHE A 172 18.34 6.55 0.50
CA PHE A 172 17.90 7.77 1.18
C PHE A 172 18.70 9.01 0.77
N GLU A 173 19.98 8.86 0.44
CA GLU A 173 20.77 9.92 -0.17
C GLU A 173 20.14 10.32 -1.50
N TRP A 174 19.92 9.37 -2.42
CA TRP A 174 19.28 9.66 -3.71
C TRP A 174 17.92 10.32 -3.54
N LEU A 175 17.07 9.78 -2.65
CA LEU A 175 15.74 10.34 -2.38
C LEU A 175 15.82 11.78 -1.89
N SER A 176 16.72 12.07 -0.94
CA SER A 176 16.87 13.41 -0.37
C SER A 176 17.36 14.42 -1.41
N HIS A 177 18.29 14.02 -2.29
CA HIS A 177 18.81 14.90 -3.34
C HIS A 177 17.78 15.17 -4.46
N ASN A 178 16.87 14.23 -4.70
CA ASN A 178 15.90 14.31 -5.82
C ASN A 178 14.49 14.75 -5.39
N ALA A 179 14.25 14.99 -4.10
CA ALA A 179 13.00 15.56 -3.64
C ALA A 179 12.87 17.00 -4.16
N ASN A 180 11.79 17.30 -4.87
CA ASN A 180 11.57 18.65 -5.38
C ASN A 180 11.20 19.57 -4.20
N THR A 181 11.96 20.65 -4.00
CA THR A 181 11.77 21.58 -2.87
C THR A 181 10.49 22.41 -2.96
N VAL A 182 9.94 22.59 -4.17
CA VAL A 182 8.72 23.38 -4.44
C VAL A 182 7.47 22.54 -4.26
N SER A 183 7.41 21.34 -4.84
CA SER A 183 6.26 20.44 -4.69
C SER A 183 6.32 19.57 -3.44
N GLY A 184 7.52 19.34 -2.91
CA GLY A 184 7.78 18.37 -1.84
C GLY A 184 7.64 16.91 -2.26
N LEU A 185 7.54 16.61 -3.57
CA LEU A 185 7.32 15.26 -4.11
C LEU A 185 8.46 14.84 -5.04
N TRP A 186 8.35 13.62 -5.58
CA TRP A 186 9.15 13.13 -6.71
C TRP A 186 8.27 13.02 -7.96
N GLY A 187 8.83 13.40 -9.11
CA GLY A 187 8.13 13.43 -10.38
C GLY A 187 7.37 14.73 -10.64
N GLU A 188 6.88 14.86 -11.87
CA GLU A 188 6.30 16.09 -12.41
C GLU A 188 4.80 15.90 -12.74
N PRO A 189 3.99 16.97 -12.65
CA PRO A 189 2.60 16.88 -13.05
C PRO A 189 2.48 16.64 -14.56
N THR A 190 1.53 15.80 -14.96
CA THR A 190 1.30 15.51 -16.38
C THR A 190 0.23 16.43 -16.96
N ALA A 191 0.23 16.63 -18.29
CA ALA A 191 -0.79 17.46 -18.94
C ALA A 191 -2.22 16.90 -18.80
N LEU A 192 -2.35 15.57 -18.72
CA LEU A 192 -3.65 14.89 -18.65
C LEU A 192 -4.16 14.74 -17.21
N GLU A 193 -3.28 14.35 -16.29
CA GLU A 193 -3.66 13.93 -14.93
C GLU A 193 -3.19 14.92 -13.86
N GLY A 194 -2.47 15.98 -14.24
CA GLY A 194 -1.91 16.95 -13.32
C GLY A 194 -1.06 16.27 -12.25
N TRP A 195 -1.36 16.55 -10.97
CA TRP A 195 -0.63 16.02 -9.82
C TRP A 195 -1.00 14.58 -9.43
N LEU A 196 -1.93 13.91 -10.14
CA LEU A 196 -2.37 12.57 -9.78
C LEU A 196 -1.20 11.57 -9.74
N GLN A 197 -0.42 11.51 -10.82
CA GLN A 197 0.75 10.62 -10.94
C GLN A 197 1.79 10.87 -9.82
N PRO A 198 2.30 12.10 -9.60
CA PRO A 198 3.23 12.36 -8.50
C PRO A 198 2.67 12.08 -7.11
N VAL A 199 1.40 12.41 -6.83
CA VAL A 199 0.82 12.20 -5.49
C VAL A 199 0.62 10.70 -5.21
N ASN A 200 0.12 9.94 -6.18
CA ASN A 200 -0.02 8.49 -6.01
C ASN A 200 1.37 7.83 -5.89
N GLY A 201 2.36 8.29 -6.65
CA GLY A 201 3.75 7.85 -6.52
C GLY A 201 4.39 8.21 -5.17
N PHE A 202 4.11 9.41 -4.66
CA PHE A 202 4.58 9.87 -3.36
C PHE A 202 4.07 8.99 -2.22
N TYR A 203 2.79 8.62 -2.24
CA TYR A 203 2.27 7.65 -1.27
C TYR A 203 3.05 6.34 -1.32
N ARG A 204 3.18 5.71 -2.49
CA ARG A 204 3.88 4.42 -2.65
C ARG A 204 5.29 4.51 -2.09
N LEU A 205 6.05 5.49 -2.58
CA LEU A 205 7.42 5.75 -2.20
C LEU A 205 7.55 5.95 -0.68
N THR A 206 6.79 6.88 -0.11
CA THR A 206 6.91 7.23 1.31
C THR A 206 6.44 6.12 2.22
N ARG A 207 5.43 5.34 1.83
CA ARG A 207 4.99 4.16 2.59
C ARG A 207 6.10 3.11 2.65
N GLY A 208 6.72 2.76 1.54
CA GLY A 208 7.81 1.76 1.50
C GLY A 208 9.16 2.23 2.04
N THR A 209 9.32 3.53 2.30
CA THR A 209 10.60 4.13 2.77
C THR A 209 10.44 4.94 4.05
N TYR A 210 10.02 6.20 3.97
CA TYR A 210 9.94 7.12 5.10
C TYR A 210 9.07 6.59 6.26
N ALA A 211 7.85 6.12 5.98
CA ALA A 211 6.98 5.53 7.00
C ALA A 211 7.52 4.19 7.53
N GLN A 212 8.04 3.34 6.62
CA GLN A 212 8.62 2.04 6.92
C GLN A 212 9.83 2.12 7.87
N PHE A 213 10.67 3.14 7.70
CA PHE A 213 11.91 3.29 8.46
C PHE A 213 11.85 4.39 9.54
N GLY A 214 10.70 5.06 9.70
CA GLY A 214 10.54 6.13 10.69
C GLY A 214 11.40 7.36 10.39
N ILE A 215 11.61 7.66 9.11
CA ILE A 215 12.44 8.78 8.66
C ILE A 215 11.52 9.96 8.33
N PRO A 216 11.82 11.19 8.80
CA PRO A 216 11.02 12.38 8.49
C PRO A 216 11.11 12.73 7.00
N LEU A 217 10.06 13.38 6.48
CA LEU A 217 10.01 13.84 5.10
C LEU A 217 10.91 15.07 4.92
N PRO A 218 11.54 15.26 3.75
CA PRO A 218 12.43 16.39 3.53
C PRO A 218 11.69 17.74 3.46
N HIS A 219 10.48 17.77 2.90
CA HIS A 219 9.74 19.00 2.63
C HIS A 219 8.24 18.90 3.01
N PRO A 220 7.92 18.62 4.30
CA PRO A 220 6.56 18.26 4.71
C PRO A 220 5.49 19.32 4.40
N HIS A 221 5.83 20.62 4.48
CA HIS A 221 4.87 21.70 4.16
C HIS A 221 4.57 21.76 2.66
N ALA A 222 5.59 21.69 1.80
CA ALA A 222 5.41 21.66 0.34
C ALA A 222 4.63 20.41 -0.09
N SER A 223 4.95 19.24 0.47
CA SER A 223 4.21 18.00 0.21
C SER A 223 2.73 18.14 0.58
N LEU A 224 2.42 18.78 1.72
CA LEU A 224 1.03 19.03 2.14
C LEU A 224 0.29 19.90 1.12
N GLU A 225 0.90 21.01 0.70
CA GLU A 225 0.30 21.91 -0.30
C GLU A 225 -0.03 21.16 -1.59
N THR A 226 0.88 20.34 -2.10
CA THR A 226 0.68 19.59 -3.35
C THR A 226 -0.37 18.48 -3.19
N VAL A 227 -0.34 17.71 -2.11
CA VAL A 227 -1.34 16.65 -1.83
C VAL A 227 -2.73 17.27 -1.69
N HIS A 228 -2.85 18.36 -0.94
CA HIS A 228 -4.12 19.05 -0.74
C HIS A 228 -4.64 19.71 -2.03
N LEU A 229 -3.75 20.30 -2.84
CA LEU A 229 -4.09 20.82 -4.17
C LEU A 229 -4.63 19.71 -5.08
N ASN A 230 -3.98 18.54 -5.10
CA ASN A 230 -4.43 17.41 -5.90
C ASN A 230 -5.82 16.93 -5.48
N TYR A 231 -6.06 16.80 -4.17
CA TYR A 231 -7.38 16.45 -3.63
C TYR A 231 -8.46 17.45 -4.09
N ARG A 232 -8.17 18.76 -4.05
CA ARG A 232 -9.10 19.81 -4.51
C ARG A 232 -9.34 19.78 -6.01
N ASN A 233 -8.29 19.61 -6.82
CA ASN A 233 -8.39 19.55 -8.28
C ASN A 233 -9.29 18.41 -8.75
N HIS A 234 -9.31 17.30 -8.00
CA HIS A 234 -10.16 16.14 -8.25
C HIS A 234 -11.47 16.17 -7.43
N LYS A 235 -11.86 17.34 -6.91
CA LYS A 235 -13.11 17.57 -6.17
C LYS A 235 -13.32 16.57 -5.02
N GLY A 236 -12.24 16.21 -4.34
CA GLY A 236 -12.23 15.25 -3.25
C GLY A 236 -12.41 13.79 -3.66
N PHE A 237 -12.06 13.46 -4.91
CA PHE A 237 -12.14 12.11 -5.47
C PHE A 237 -13.55 11.50 -5.34
N VAL A 238 -14.55 12.28 -5.74
CA VAL A 238 -15.97 11.85 -5.76
C VAL A 238 -16.37 11.40 -7.15
N GLY A 239 -17.09 10.29 -7.22
CA GLY A 239 -17.63 9.74 -8.47
C GLY A 239 -17.01 8.39 -8.81
N THR A 240 -17.59 7.74 -9.81
CA THR A 240 -17.27 6.35 -10.19
C THR A 240 -15.91 6.20 -10.88
N GLN A 241 -15.34 7.31 -11.36
CA GLN A 241 -14.02 7.34 -11.99
C GLN A 241 -12.86 7.29 -11.00
N TYR A 242 -13.12 7.47 -9.70
CA TYR A 242 -12.10 7.44 -8.64
C TYR A 242 -12.32 6.26 -7.71
N ASN A 243 -11.22 5.79 -7.13
CA ASN A 243 -11.21 4.59 -6.31
C ASN A 243 -10.58 4.84 -4.93
N ALA A 244 -10.64 3.82 -4.08
CA ALA A 244 -10.09 3.86 -2.73
C ALA A 244 -8.59 4.22 -2.70
N CYS A 245 -7.80 3.86 -3.72
CA CYS A 245 -6.39 4.23 -3.77
C CYS A 245 -6.21 5.75 -3.81
N ASN A 246 -7.02 6.49 -4.58
CA ASN A 246 -6.84 7.95 -4.66
C ASN A 246 -7.01 8.63 -3.28
N LEU A 247 -7.90 8.12 -2.45
CA LEU A 247 -8.15 8.62 -1.11
C LEU A 247 -7.11 8.12 -0.10
N LEU A 248 -6.63 6.88 -0.24
CA LEU A 248 -5.50 6.36 0.52
C LEU A 248 -4.25 7.21 0.29
N ASP A 249 -3.97 7.50 -0.98
CA ASP A 249 -2.84 8.30 -1.44
C ASP A 249 -2.96 9.79 -1.06
N THR A 250 -4.11 10.18 -0.49
CA THR A 250 -4.31 11.48 0.15
C THR A 250 -4.11 11.38 1.66
N ILE A 251 -4.85 10.50 2.34
CA ILE A 251 -4.88 10.49 3.81
C ILE A 251 -3.59 9.95 4.44
N HIS A 252 -2.94 8.97 3.81
CA HIS A 252 -1.69 8.42 4.33
C HIS A 252 -0.55 9.47 4.33
N PRO A 253 -0.26 10.16 3.20
CA PRO A 253 0.67 11.29 3.20
C PRO A 253 0.37 12.36 4.25
N LEU A 254 -0.90 12.76 4.39
CA LEU A 254 -1.29 13.77 5.37
C LEU A 254 -1.02 13.30 6.81
N LEU A 255 -1.34 12.04 7.13
CA LEU A 255 -1.03 11.45 8.43
C LEU A 255 0.49 11.43 8.70
N LEU A 256 1.29 11.04 7.71
CA LEU A 256 2.75 11.02 7.83
C LEU A 256 3.33 12.42 8.07
N ILE A 257 2.76 13.45 7.43
CA ILE A 257 3.15 14.86 7.61
C ILE A 257 2.71 15.37 9.00
N ALA A 258 1.49 15.06 9.43
CA ALA A 258 0.94 15.48 10.72
C ALA A 258 1.73 14.94 11.92
N ARG A 259 2.43 13.81 11.76
CA ARG A 259 3.37 13.28 12.76
C ARG A 259 4.63 14.12 12.94
N GLN A 260 4.93 15.04 12.01
CA GLN A 260 6.14 15.87 12.01
C GLN A 260 5.84 17.35 12.27
N THR A 261 4.63 17.82 11.94
CA THR A 261 4.27 19.25 11.96
C THR A 261 2.76 19.45 12.00
N ASP A 262 2.30 20.50 12.71
CA ASP A 262 0.89 20.92 12.76
C ASP A 262 0.47 21.88 11.64
N TYR A 263 1.40 22.23 10.74
CA TYR A 263 1.11 23.10 9.60
C TYR A 263 -0.14 22.64 8.85
N ARG A 264 -1.16 23.51 8.81
CA ARG A 264 -2.45 23.26 8.15
C ARG A 264 -3.13 21.95 8.54
N ARG A 265 -2.93 21.48 9.78
CA ARG A 265 -3.59 20.27 10.32
C ARG A 265 -5.10 20.27 10.09
N ALA A 266 -5.74 21.43 10.25
CA ALA A 266 -7.18 21.61 10.04
C ALA A 266 -7.68 21.16 8.64
N ASP A 267 -6.88 21.31 7.58
CA ASP A 267 -7.26 20.86 6.24
C ASP A 267 -7.27 19.32 6.17
N GLY A 268 -6.27 18.68 6.76
CA GLY A 268 -6.23 17.22 6.89
C GLY A 268 -7.37 16.69 7.75
N GLU A 269 -7.70 17.38 8.85
CA GLU A 269 -8.85 17.00 9.70
C GLU A 269 -10.17 17.09 8.93
N ALA A 270 -10.36 18.11 8.10
CA ALA A 270 -11.56 18.25 7.28
C ALA A 270 -11.70 17.09 6.29
N ILE A 271 -10.61 16.68 5.63
CA ILE A 271 -10.60 15.51 4.74
C ILE A 271 -10.91 14.22 5.51
N ALA A 272 -10.25 14.00 6.65
CA ALA A 272 -10.47 12.82 7.48
C ALA A 272 -11.93 12.71 7.97
N ARG A 273 -12.53 13.83 8.41
CA ARG A 273 -13.94 13.89 8.80
C ARG A 273 -14.87 13.55 7.64
N ASN A 274 -14.60 14.06 6.44
CA ASN A 274 -15.39 13.76 5.24
C ASN A 274 -15.33 12.28 4.85
N LEU A 275 -14.13 11.66 4.93
CA LEU A 275 -13.94 10.24 4.68
C LEU A 275 -14.79 9.40 5.64
N ILE A 276 -14.69 9.69 6.94
CA ILE A 276 -15.42 8.95 7.98
C ILE A 276 -16.94 9.15 7.85
N SER A 277 -17.41 10.36 7.53
CA SER A 277 -18.85 10.64 7.44
C SER A 277 -19.53 9.88 6.31
N ARG A 278 -18.82 9.65 5.19
CA ARG A 278 -19.33 8.94 4.00
C ARG A 278 -19.01 7.45 3.98
N ALA A 279 -18.27 6.97 4.98
CA ALA A 279 -17.79 5.59 5.02
C ALA A 279 -18.95 4.58 5.09
N LEU A 280 -19.97 4.85 5.91
CA LEU A 280 -21.08 3.92 6.08
C LEU A 280 -21.95 3.81 4.82
N ASP A 281 -22.09 4.89 4.06
CA ASP A 281 -22.89 4.92 2.82
C ASP A 281 -22.28 4.05 1.71
N ARG A 282 -20.98 3.74 1.81
CA ARG A 282 -20.26 2.87 0.86
C ARG A 282 -20.30 1.39 1.22
N TRP A 283 -20.67 1.07 2.45
CA TRP A 283 -20.71 -0.31 2.93
C TRP A 283 -21.94 -1.03 2.41
N ARG A 284 -21.74 -2.19 1.79
CA ARG A 284 -22.82 -3.11 1.40
C ARG A 284 -22.89 -4.26 2.40
N ASP A 285 -24.06 -4.46 3.00
CA ASP A 285 -24.25 -5.47 4.03
C ASP A 285 -23.97 -6.88 3.52
N GLY A 286 -23.07 -7.59 4.20
CA GLY A 286 -22.63 -8.94 3.84
C GLY A 286 -21.70 -9.01 2.62
N GLU A 287 -21.39 -7.87 1.98
CA GLU A 287 -20.57 -7.85 0.75
C GLU A 287 -19.29 -7.01 0.89
N GLY A 288 -19.27 -6.04 1.80
CA GLY A 288 -18.11 -5.18 2.05
C GLY A 288 -18.12 -3.90 1.20
N PHE A 289 -16.94 -3.48 0.73
CA PHE A 289 -16.78 -2.26 -0.06
C PHE A 289 -16.44 -2.55 -1.52
N ALA A 290 -17.01 -1.74 -2.42
CA ALA A 290 -16.54 -1.62 -3.80
C ALA A 290 -15.24 -0.83 -3.86
N PHE A 291 -14.37 -1.16 -4.82
CA PHE A 291 -13.10 -0.45 -4.98
C PHE A 291 -13.28 1.00 -5.45
N ALA A 292 -14.25 1.24 -6.33
CA ALA A 292 -14.69 2.56 -6.78
C ALA A 292 -16.17 2.79 -6.44
N ASP A 293 -16.57 4.05 -6.28
CA ASP A 293 -17.97 4.39 -6.03
C ASP A 293 -18.85 3.83 -7.18
N GLY A 294 -20.00 3.23 -6.86
CA GLY A 294 -20.90 2.62 -7.84
C GLY A 294 -20.45 1.29 -8.45
N GLY A 295 -19.22 0.81 -8.18
CA GLY A 295 -18.74 -0.50 -8.60
C GLY A 295 -19.29 -1.66 -7.74
N GLU A 296 -18.87 -2.88 -8.05
CA GLU A 296 -19.17 -4.07 -7.23
C GLU A 296 -18.16 -4.23 -6.08
N PRO A 297 -18.60 -4.73 -4.90
CA PRO A 297 -17.70 -5.09 -3.81
C PRO A 297 -16.60 -6.04 -4.23
N SER A 298 -15.45 -5.94 -3.57
CA SER A 298 -14.31 -6.82 -3.80
C SER A 298 -13.44 -6.92 -2.55
N LEU A 299 -12.54 -7.91 -2.49
CA LEU A 299 -11.55 -8.01 -1.41
C LEU A 299 -10.65 -6.78 -1.39
N GLN A 300 -10.11 -6.39 -2.55
CA GLN A 300 -9.34 -5.16 -2.71
C GLN A 300 -10.13 -3.94 -2.21
N GLY A 301 -11.39 -3.80 -2.61
CA GLY A 301 -12.21 -2.66 -2.19
C GLY A 301 -12.41 -2.64 -0.68
N THR A 302 -12.70 -3.80 -0.10
CA THR A 302 -12.94 -3.96 1.34
C THR A 302 -11.71 -3.67 2.17
N GLU A 303 -10.57 -4.27 1.84
CA GLU A 303 -9.29 -4.03 2.50
C GLU A 303 -8.91 -2.55 2.40
N MET A 304 -8.90 -1.99 1.19
CA MET A 304 -8.46 -0.61 0.97
C MET A 304 -9.34 0.40 1.71
N TRP A 305 -10.66 0.31 1.61
CA TRP A 305 -11.55 1.29 2.25
C TRP A 305 -11.49 1.21 3.77
N ILE A 306 -11.45 0.00 4.34
CA ILE A 306 -11.42 -0.14 5.80
C ILE A 306 -10.08 0.38 6.35
N SER A 307 -8.98 0.18 5.61
CA SER A 307 -7.67 0.79 5.88
C SER A 307 -7.70 2.33 5.77
N VAL A 308 -8.27 2.90 4.69
CA VAL A 308 -8.44 4.37 4.53
C VAL A 308 -9.19 4.99 5.72
N ILE A 309 -10.25 4.33 6.19
CA ILE A 309 -11.08 4.81 7.30
C ILE A 309 -10.31 4.73 8.61
N HIS A 310 -9.54 3.66 8.83
CA HIS A 310 -8.64 3.58 9.98
C HIS A 310 -7.62 4.72 9.97
N LEU A 311 -6.97 5.00 8.84
CA LEU A 311 -5.99 6.10 8.73
C LEU A 311 -6.62 7.47 8.97
N ALA A 312 -7.84 7.69 8.48
CA ALA A 312 -8.60 8.91 8.78
C ALA A 312 -8.94 9.01 10.28
N ALA A 313 -9.26 7.89 10.93
CA ALA A 313 -9.49 7.85 12.37
C ALA A 313 -8.19 8.11 13.15
N ASP A 314 -7.06 7.54 12.72
CA ASP A 314 -5.74 7.76 13.31
C ASP A 314 -5.31 9.23 13.22
N PHE A 315 -5.55 9.87 12.07
CA PHE A 315 -5.30 11.31 11.89
C PHE A 315 -6.06 12.18 12.91
N LEU A 316 -7.27 11.75 13.28
CA LEU A 316 -8.13 12.47 14.22
C LEU A 316 -7.95 12.04 15.68
N ASP A 317 -6.96 11.18 15.97
CA ASP A 317 -6.75 10.59 17.31
C ASP A 317 -7.99 9.79 17.81
N LEU A 318 -8.65 9.07 16.89
CA LEU A 318 -9.87 8.28 17.11
C LEU A 318 -9.73 6.81 16.68
N SER A 319 -8.53 6.33 16.33
CA SER A 319 -8.29 4.98 15.82
C SER A 319 -8.63 3.89 16.85
N ASP A 320 -8.52 4.18 18.16
CA ASP A 320 -8.92 3.31 19.28
C ASP A 320 -10.42 2.96 19.29
N ARG A 321 -11.24 3.80 18.64
CA ARG A 321 -12.70 3.60 18.51
C ARG A 321 -13.10 2.86 17.24
N PHE A 322 -12.15 2.46 16.39
CA PHE A 322 -12.44 1.71 15.19
C PHE A 322 -11.97 0.25 15.35
N ALA A 323 -12.85 -0.69 15.03
CA ALA A 323 -12.61 -2.11 15.33
C ALA A 323 -11.50 -2.75 14.48
N PHE A 324 -11.21 -2.17 13.32
CA PHE A 324 -10.18 -2.66 12.40
C PHE A 324 -8.88 -1.87 12.58
N VAL A 325 -7.74 -2.56 12.59
CA VAL A 325 -6.40 -1.96 12.62
C VAL A 325 -5.54 -2.61 11.53
N PRO A 326 -5.13 -1.91 10.47
CA PRO A 326 -4.28 -2.50 9.43
C PRO A 326 -2.94 -2.95 10.02
N LYS A 327 -2.45 -4.11 9.58
CA LYS A 327 -1.28 -4.78 10.16
C LYS A 327 -0.15 -5.01 9.15
N GLY A 328 -0.45 -5.12 7.86
CA GLY A 328 0.52 -5.33 6.79
C GLY A 328 0.75 -4.07 5.97
N VAL A 329 0.23 -4.04 4.74
CA VAL A 329 0.59 -3.01 3.73
C VAL A 329 0.30 -1.58 4.22
N HIS A 330 -0.82 -1.37 4.91
CA HIS A 330 -1.29 -0.04 5.33
C HIS A 330 -1.12 0.22 6.83
N ARG A 331 -0.27 -0.53 7.51
CA ARG A 331 -0.01 -0.37 8.94
C ARG A 331 0.42 1.06 9.28
N THR A 332 -0.06 1.56 10.43
CA THR A 332 0.25 2.90 10.93
C THR A 332 1.53 2.95 11.77
N ALA A 333 1.86 1.87 12.46
CA ALA A 333 3.04 1.78 13.29
C ALA A 333 4.30 1.64 12.43
N THR A 334 5.36 2.38 12.77
CA THR A 334 6.67 2.16 12.17
C THR A 334 7.18 0.79 12.65
N PRO A 335 7.44 -0.14 11.74
CA PRO A 335 7.89 -1.50 12.06
C PRO A 335 9.28 -1.50 12.69
N GLY A 336 10.09 -0.51 12.29
CA GLY A 336 11.51 -0.46 12.58
C GLY A 336 12.25 -1.62 11.91
N LEU A 337 13.57 -1.66 12.06
CA LEU A 337 14.35 -2.82 11.61
C LEU A 337 14.29 -3.99 12.59
N GLY A 338 13.71 -3.80 13.78
CA GLY A 338 13.90 -4.71 14.91
C GLY A 338 15.37 -4.84 15.34
N LEU A 339 16.20 -3.86 14.97
CA LEU A 339 17.63 -3.76 15.31
C LEU A 339 17.84 -2.83 16.49
#